data_AF-A0A964FLK3-F1
#
_entry.id   AF-A0A964FLK3-F1
#
_cell.length_a   1.000
_cell.length_b   1.000
_cell.length_c   1.000
_cell.angle_alpha   90.00
_cell.angle_beta   90.00
_cell.angle_gamma   90.00
#
_symmetry.space_group_name_H-M   'P 1'
#
loop_
_entity.id
_entity.type
_entity.pdbx_description
1 polymer ?
#
loop_
_entity_poly.entity_id
_entity_poly.type
_entity_poly.pdbx_seq_one_letter_code
_entity_poly.pdbx_strand_id
1 'polypeptide(L)'
;MDPITTAFVTTLTIPVAKDIITDGYQALKAALKKKFGSESDLVDAIEKLEKKPDSEGRKSTLQEEIENAKVNDDTEIVKLAQDLLNQLKEQPGGQDIINQTQTNTVSGVNVGGDFEFKPVQEGKKS
;
A
#
# COMPACT_ATOMS: atom_id res chain seq x y z
N MET A 1 -4.49 -4.52 4.15
CA MET A 1 -3.67 -4.48 2.92
C MET A 1 -2.85 -5.77 2.87
N ASP A 2 -2.56 -6.32 1.70
CA ASP A 2 -1.78 -7.56 1.57
C ASP A 2 -0.28 -7.37 1.89
N PRO A 3 0.48 -8.44 2.16
CA PRO A 3 1.89 -8.35 2.52
C PRO A 3 2.78 -7.73 1.42
N ILE A 4 2.46 -7.94 0.15
CA ILE A 4 3.27 -7.45 -0.97
C ILE A 4 3.11 -5.93 -1.08
N THR A 5 1.87 -5.44 -1.12
CA THR A 5 1.59 -3.98 -1.12
C THR A 5 2.16 -3.32 0.13
N THR A 6 2.05 -3.96 1.30
CA THR A 6 2.63 -3.45 2.55
C THR A 6 4.14 -3.29 2.44
N ALA A 7 4.85 -4.28 1.89
CA ALA A 7 6.29 -4.23 1.72
C ALA A 7 6.73 -3.04 0.84
N PHE A 8 6.05 -2.81 -0.29
CA PHE A 8 6.32 -1.68 -1.17
C PHE A 8 6.06 -0.34 -0.49
N VAL A 9 4.87 -0.18 0.12
CA VAL A 9 4.49 1.09 0.77
C VAL A 9 5.44 1.42 1.92
N THR A 10 5.68 0.48 2.83
CA THR A 10 6.57 0.69 3.98
C THR A 10 7.98 1.03 3.51
N THR A 11 8.55 0.30 2.55
CA THR A 11 9.89 0.59 2.01
C THR A 11 10.01 2.01 1.47
N LEU A 12 8.98 2.48 0.76
CA LEU A 12 9.02 3.80 0.15
C LEU A 12 8.76 4.93 1.15
N THR A 13 8.11 4.64 2.28
CA THR A 13 7.86 5.61 3.36
C THR A 13 9.04 5.77 4.32
N ILE A 14 9.87 4.74 4.54
CA ILE A 14 11.04 4.86 5.43
C ILE A 14 12.21 5.52 4.67
N PRO A 15 12.65 6.74 5.05
CA PRO A 15 13.72 7.44 4.33
C PRO A 15 15.07 6.71 4.41
N VAL A 16 15.35 6.08 5.56
CA VAL A 16 16.62 5.42 5.88
C VAL A 16 16.70 4.00 5.31
N ALA A 17 15.55 3.37 5.03
CA ALA A 17 15.51 1.98 4.59
C ALA A 17 16.00 1.86 3.14
N LYS A 18 15.83 2.89 2.31
CA LYS A 18 16.15 2.82 0.87
C LYS A 18 17.56 2.34 0.54
N ASP A 19 18.56 2.57 1.40
CA ASP A 19 19.95 2.16 1.18
C ASP A 19 20.28 0.80 1.84
N ILE A 20 19.59 0.43 2.91
CA ILE A 20 19.89 -0.79 3.70
C ILE A 20 19.11 -2.01 3.16
N ILE A 21 17.91 -1.78 2.64
CA ILE A 21 17.03 -2.83 2.11
C ILE A 21 16.83 -2.73 0.59
N THR A 22 17.69 -1.98 -0.10
CA THR A 22 17.64 -1.84 -1.57
C THR A 22 17.64 -3.21 -2.23
N ASP A 23 18.47 -4.13 -1.75
CA ASP A 23 18.61 -5.47 -2.34
C ASP A 23 17.30 -6.27 -2.26
N GLY A 24 16.65 -6.29 -1.08
CA GLY A 24 15.37 -6.97 -0.89
C GLY A 24 14.25 -6.34 -1.72
N TYR A 25 14.22 -5.01 -1.79
CA TYR A 25 13.28 -4.26 -2.62
C TYR A 25 13.46 -4.56 -4.12
N GLN A 26 14.70 -4.49 -4.61
CA GLN A 26 15.02 -4.77 -6.02
C GLN A 26 14.79 -6.24 -6.36
N ALA A 27 15.07 -7.18 -5.45
CA ALA A 27 14.79 -8.60 -5.64
C ALA A 27 13.29 -8.85 -5.82
N LEU A 28 12.45 -8.28 -4.96
CA LEU A 28 10.99 -8.38 -5.07
C LEU A 28 10.49 -7.79 -6.40
N LYS A 29 10.93 -6.57 -6.73
CA LYS A 29 10.54 -5.90 -7.98
C LYS A 29 11.02 -6.68 -9.22
N ALA A 30 12.24 -7.21 -9.20
CA ALA A 30 12.80 -7.99 -10.29
C ALA A 30 12.06 -9.32 -10.48
N ALA A 31 11.66 -9.99 -9.40
CA ALA A 31 10.87 -11.21 -9.46
C ALA A 31 9.49 -10.95 -10.10
N LEU A 32 8.83 -9.86 -9.72
CA LEU A 32 7.57 -9.42 -10.34
C LEU A 32 7.75 -9.11 -11.83
N LYS A 33 8.79 -8.35 -12.21
CA LYS A 33 9.10 -8.06 -13.62
C LYS A 33 9.39 -9.31 -14.44
N LYS A 34 10.10 -10.27 -13.87
CA LYS A 34 10.42 -11.55 -14.52
C LYS A 34 9.18 -12.38 -14.78
N LYS A 35 8.21 -12.35 -13.86
CA LYS A 35 7.03 -13.22 -13.91
C LYS A 35 5.87 -12.65 -14.72
N PHE A 36 5.63 -11.34 -14.59
CA PHE A 36 4.50 -10.66 -15.22
C PHE A 36 4.90 -9.84 -16.45
N GLY A 37 6.19 -9.58 -16.63
CA GLY A 37 6.73 -8.74 -17.71
C GLY A 37 6.95 -7.31 -17.25
N SER A 38 7.89 -6.61 -17.88
CA SER A 38 8.22 -5.22 -17.51
C SER A 38 7.16 -4.20 -17.95
N GLU A 39 6.28 -4.59 -18.87
CA GLU A 39 5.20 -3.75 -19.41
C GLU A 39 3.83 -4.08 -18.79
N SER A 40 3.79 -4.92 -17.75
CA SER A 40 2.52 -5.29 -17.10
C SER A 40 1.97 -4.16 -16.23
N ASP A 41 0.64 -4.09 -16.11
CA ASP A 41 -0.05 -3.10 -15.27
C ASP A 41 0.44 -3.13 -13.81
N LEU A 42 0.69 -4.34 -13.28
CA LEU A 42 1.30 -4.52 -11.95
C LEU A 42 2.66 -3.82 -11.79
N VAL A 43 3.55 -3.93 -12.79
CA VAL A 43 4.89 -3.35 -12.71
C VAL A 43 4.81 -1.83 -12.87
N ASP A 44 3.95 -1.35 -13.76
CA ASP A 44 3.68 0.07 -13.90
C ASP A 44 3.07 0.68 -12.63
N ALA A 45 2.18 -0.03 -11.93
CA ALA A 45 1.63 0.39 -10.65
C ALA A 45 2.73 0.58 -9.58
N ILE A 46 3.71 -0.32 -9.51
CA ILE A 46 4.88 -0.20 -8.63
C ILE A 46 5.69 1.05 -8.98
N GLU A 47 6.03 1.25 -10.26
CA GLU A 47 6.82 2.39 -10.72
C GLU A 47 6.11 3.73 -10.53
N LYS A 48 4.79 3.75 -10.68
CA LYS A 48 3.96 4.90 -10.33
C LYS A 48 4.01 5.13 -8.81
N LEU A 49 3.86 4.10 -7.98
CA LEU A 49 3.91 4.26 -6.52
C LEU A 49 5.26 4.82 -6.06
N GLU A 50 6.38 4.34 -6.62
CA GLU A 50 7.74 4.86 -6.33
C GLU A 50 7.85 6.38 -6.52
N LYS A 51 7.19 6.93 -7.55
CA LYS A 51 7.21 8.36 -7.85
C LYS A 51 6.38 9.20 -6.87
N LYS A 52 5.40 8.61 -6.18
CA LYS A 52 4.54 9.31 -5.20
C LYS A 52 4.03 8.31 -4.16
N PRO A 53 4.89 7.94 -3.18
CA PRO A 53 4.57 6.86 -2.24
C PRO A 53 3.45 7.21 -1.27
N ASP A 54 3.21 8.49 -1.01
CA ASP A 54 2.10 8.97 -0.16
C ASP A 54 0.75 9.03 -0.89
N SER A 55 0.68 8.61 -2.15
CA SER A 55 -0.56 8.65 -2.93
C SER A 55 -1.45 7.47 -2.64
N GLU A 56 -2.50 7.66 -1.85
CA GLU A 56 -3.51 6.63 -1.56
C GLU A 56 -4.07 5.96 -2.83
N GLY A 57 -4.37 6.75 -3.87
CA GLY A 57 -4.82 6.17 -5.15
C GLY A 57 -3.82 5.20 -5.79
N ARG A 58 -2.51 5.46 -5.68
CA ARG A 58 -1.48 4.57 -6.24
C ARG A 58 -1.27 3.32 -5.39
N LYS A 59 -1.45 3.43 -4.07
CA LYS A 59 -1.46 2.27 -3.16
C LYS A 59 -2.64 1.35 -3.50
N SER A 60 -3.82 1.94 -3.71
CA SER A 60 -5.02 1.19 -4.10
C SER A 60 -4.87 0.51 -5.45
N THR A 61 -4.32 1.21 -6.46
CA THR A 61 -4.04 0.58 -7.77
C THR A 61 -3.06 -0.58 -7.65
N LEU A 62 -1.97 -0.44 -6.88
CA LEU A 62 -1.04 -1.55 -6.67
C LEU A 62 -1.72 -2.77 -6.04
N GLN A 63 -2.56 -2.55 -5.03
CA GLN A 63 -3.32 -3.64 -4.40
C GLN A 63 -4.26 -4.33 -5.40
N GLU A 64 -5.00 -3.55 -6.19
CA GLU A 64 -5.90 -4.07 -7.23
C GLU A 64 -5.15 -4.92 -8.27
N GLU A 65 -4.00 -4.45 -8.76
CA GLU A 65 -3.18 -5.22 -9.71
C GLU A 65 -2.61 -6.50 -9.10
N ILE A 66 -2.24 -6.48 -7.80
CA ILE A 66 -1.78 -7.67 -7.07
C ILE A 66 -2.89 -8.71 -6.95
N GLU A 67 -4.13 -8.29 -6.70
CA GLU A 67 -5.30 -9.16 -6.62
C GLU A 67 -5.67 -9.72 -8.00
N ASN A 68 -5.70 -8.87 -9.04
CA ASN A 68 -6.01 -9.25 -10.42
C ASN A 68 -5.00 -10.27 -10.98
N ALA A 69 -3.71 -10.04 -10.73
CA ALA A 69 -2.64 -10.94 -11.16
C ALA A 69 -2.46 -12.16 -10.24
N LYS A 70 -3.26 -12.27 -9.16
CA LYS A 70 -3.20 -13.32 -8.14
C LYS A 70 -1.79 -13.54 -7.58
N VAL A 71 -1.06 -12.44 -7.40
CA VAL A 71 0.34 -12.50 -6.94
C VAL A 71 0.42 -13.08 -5.54
N ASN A 72 -0.63 -12.91 -4.73
CA ASN A 72 -0.74 -13.49 -3.39
C ASN A 72 -0.73 -15.03 -3.36
N ASP A 73 -1.01 -15.69 -4.49
CA ASP A 73 -0.92 -17.16 -4.60
C ASP A 73 0.51 -17.62 -4.93
N ASP A 74 1.41 -16.68 -5.27
CA ASP A 74 2.80 -16.96 -5.57
C ASP A 74 3.65 -17.01 -4.30
N THR A 75 3.95 -18.23 -3.85
CA THR A 75 4.73 -18.46 -2.64
C THR A 75 6.15 -17.86 -2.70
N GLU A 76 6.77 -17.75 -3.87
CA GLU A 76 8.10 -17.17 -4.01
C GLU A 76 8.05 -15.65 -3.82
N ILE A 77 7.07 -14.99 -4.46
CA ILE A 77 6.88 -13.55 -4.33
C ILE A 77 6.44 -13.17 -2.90
N VAL A 78 5.49 -13.92 -2.33
CA VAL A 78 5.03 -13.69 -0.95
C VAL A 78 6.19 -13.83 0.02
N LYS A 79 7.08 -14.81 -0.18
CA LYS A 79 8.27 -14.98 0.65
C LYS A 79 9.21 -13.79 0.53
N LEU A 80 9.52 -13.33 -0.68
CA LEU A 80 10.37 -12.14 -0.90
C LEU A 80 9.79 -10.89 -0.22
N ALA A 81 8.48 -10.69 -0.30
CA ALA A 81 7.81 -9.59 0.38
C ALA A 81 7.89 -9.73 1.91
N GLN A 82 7.73 -10.95 2.43
CA GLN A 82 7.82 -11.21 3.87
C GLN A 82 9.24 -11.01 4.41
N ASP A 83 10.25 -11.44 3.65
CA ASP A 83 11.66 -11.24 3.98
C ASP A 83 11.99 -9.75 4.01
N LEU A 84 11.53 -8.99 3.02
CA LEU A 84 11.66 -7.52 2.99
C LEU A 84 10.98 -6.86 4.19
N LEU A 85 9.75 -7.28 4.54
CA LEU A 85 9.06 -6.80 5.74
C LEU A 85 9.83 -7.11 7.02
N ASN A 86 10.50 -8.26 7.11
CA ASN A 86 11.30 -8.59 8.29
C ASN A 86 12.54 -7.69 8.39
N GLN A 87 13.23 -7.41 7.28
CA GLN A 87 14.32 -6.44 7.25
C GLN A 87 13.86 -5.02 7.63
N LEU A 88 12.66 -4.62 7.18
CA LEU A 88 12.03 -3.35 7.55
C LEU A 88 11.76 -3.26 9.06
N LYS A 89 11.30 -4.33 9.71
CA LYS A 89 11.06 -4.36 11.17
C LYS A 89 12.32 -4.10 11.99
N GLU A 90 13.47 -4.52 11.49
CA GLU A 90 14.77 -4.31 12.14
C GLU A 90 15.24 -2.84 12.03
N GLN A 91 14.62 -2.03 11.17
CA GLN A 91 14.92 -0.61 11.06
C GLN A 91 14.28 0.20 12.20
N PRO A 92 14.92 1.28 12.68
CA PRO A 92 14.32 2.19 13.65
C PRO A 92 12.96 2.71 13.17
N GLY A 93 11.90 2.44 13.93
CA GLY A 93 10.52 2.85 13.60
C GLY A 93 9.85 2.02 12.49
N GLY A 94 10.51 1.00 11.95
CA GLY A 94 9.96 0.20 10.86
C GLY A 94 8.72 -0.60 11.25
N GLN A 95 8.71 -1.20 12.44
CA GLN A 95 7.53 -1.91 12.97
C GLN A 95 6.32 -0.99 13.12
N ASP A 96 6.51 0.26 13.55
CA ASP A 96 5.41 1.22 13.70
C ASP A 96 4.81 1.61 12.35
N ILE A 97 5.67 1.83 11.34
CA ILE A 97 5.22 2.17 9.99
C ILE A 97 4.50 0.99 9.34
N ILE A 98 4.97 -0.25 9.55
CA ILE A 98 4.26 -1.46 9.09
C ILE A 98 2.86 -1.53 9.70
N ASN A 99 2.76 -1.32 11.03
CA ASN A 99 1.47 -1.34 11.72
C ASN A 99 0.52 -0.26 11.17
N GLN A 100 1.00 0.98 11.05
CA GLN A 100 0.22 2.09 10.49
C GLN A 100 -0.26 1.82 9.07
N THR A 101 0.61 1.25 8.24
CA THR A 101 0.33 0.89 6.85
C THR A 101 -0.74 -0.20 6.75
N GLN A 102 -0.75 -1.17 7.67
CA GLN A 102 -1.78 -2.20 7.76
C GLN A 102 -3.11 -1.66 8.31
N THR A 103 -3.09 -0.73 9.27
CA THR A 103 -4.30 -0.17 9.90
C THR A 103 -4.98 0.91 9.07
N ASN A 104 -4.26 1.57 8.14
CA ASN A 104 -4.82 2.62 7.28
C ASN A 104 -5.76 2.10 6.18
N THR A 105 -6.02 0.79 6.08
CA THR A 105 -7.17 0.30 5.31
C THR A 105 -8.47 0.66 6.02
N VAL A 106 -9.01 1.84 5.70
CA VAL A 106 -10.39 2.32 5.93
C VAL A 106 -11.17 1.55 7.00
N SER A 107 -10.72 1.60 8.25
CA SER A 107 -11.60 1.39 9.40
C SER A 107 -12.22 2.74 9.71
N GLY A 108 -13.23 3.14 8.93
CA GLY A 108 -13.75 4.50 9.09
C GLY A 108 -14.88 4.98 8.19
N VAL A 109 -15.57 4.10 7.45
CA VAL A 109 -16.86 4.47 6.85
C VAL A 109 -17.97 3.64 7.49
N ASN A 110 -18.13 3.82 8.80
CA ASN A 110 -19.45 3.64 9.41
C ASN A 110 -20.29 4.85 9.00
N VAL A 111 -20.91 4.83 7.82
CA VAL A 111 -22.06 5.72 7.53
C VAL A 111 -23.28 5.17 8.28
N GLY A 112 -23.19 5.19 9.62
CA GLY A 112 -24.26 4.94 10.55
C GLY A 112 -24.48 6.13 11.48
N GLY A 113 -23.94 7.31 11.11
CA GLY A 113 -24.29 8.56 11.73
C GLY A 113 -25.63 9.02 11.19
N ASP A 114 -26.64 8.97 12.05
CA ASP A 114 -27.97 9.53 11.84
C ASP A 114 -27.87 10.96 11.28
N PHE A 115 -28.07 11.13 9.96
CA PHE A 115 -28.22 12.44 9.36
C PHE A 115 -29.61 12.96 9.73
N GLU A 116 -29.73 13.51 10.94
CA GLU A 116 -30.92 14.23 11.36
C GLU A 116 -31.01 15.53 10.55
N PHE A 117 -31.60 15.45 9.35
CA PHE A 117 -31.98 16.62 8.56
C PHE A 117 -33.06 17.38 9.32
N LYS A 118 -32.67 18.37 10.14
CA LYS A 118 -33.61 19.35 10.66
C LYS A 118 -33.95 20.34 9.54
N PRO A 119 -35.19 20.39 9.04
CA PRO A 119 -35.58 21.43 8.10
C PRO A 119 -35.55 22.77 8.84
N VAL A 120 -34.64 23.67 8.48
CA VAL A 120 -34.70 25.07 8.92
C VAL A 120 -35.83 25.74 8.13
N GLN A 121 -37.04 25.67 8.67
CA GLN A 121 -38.10 26.62 8.36
C GLN A 121 -38.04 27.75 9.38
N GLU A 122 -37.50 28.90 9.02
CA GLU A 122 -37.91 30.17 9.63
C GLU A 122 -38.00 31.24 8.54
N GLY A 123 -39.23 31.58 8.17
CA GLY A 123 -39.51 32.79 7.42
C GLY A 123 -39.31 34.02 8.29
N LYS A 124 -38.84 35.12 7.68
CA LYS A 124 -39.11 36.46 8.21
C LYS A 124 -39.47 37.41 7.09
N LYS A 125 -40.68 37.96 7.25
CA LYS A 125 -41.27 39.06 6.48
C LYS A 125 -40.39 40.31 6.56
N SER A 126 -40.27 41.02 5.45
CA SER A 126 -40.32 42.48 5.38
C SER A 126 -40.90 42.88 4.04
#